data_AF-A0A1F5EDV7-F1
#
_entry.id   AF-A0A1F5EDV7-F1
#
_cell.length_a   1.000
_cell.length_b   1.000
_cell.length_c   1.000
_cell.angle_alpha   90.00
_cell.angle_beta   90.00
_cell.angle_gamma   90.00
#
_symmetry.space_group_name_H-M   'P 1'
#
loop_
_entity.id
_entity.type
_entity.pdbx_description
1 polymer ?
#
loop_
_entity_poly.entity_id
_entity_poly.type
_entity_poly.pdbx_seq_one_letter_code
_entity_poly.pdbx_strand_id
1 'polypeptide(L)'
;MKKTFSKKEAVAYLGLDEKTFDNYFKNAAEFSCLNRNGGRGRFYFDEDALRKWKDGLAWRTVGLNKDDYALCLDFALAQHFRNYVQSDFGTGRQREFGQKITNWVKGQLGEVAVKKFLKREFNEDIELDFDIRDKIVLQDITAVKENGKMRPPKIGIGIKSSKPKSAFLVLGENEIRIKERRSDIYIYCRPDIPDDHLLRLTKKEINKAVKDKPHYSKYKDLMPDFINISCEVVGWCYYSELREVKQIPGQEFEGIRFVKESGLLKKTKQDWRELIKQL
;
A
#
# COMPACT_ATOMS: atom_id res chain seq x y z
N MET A 1 -24.04 2.42 29.36
CA MET A 1 -24.29 3.13 28.09
C MET A 1 -23.08 2.97 27.20
N LYS A 2 -23.24 2.67 25.90
CA LYS A 2 -22.12 2.71 24.96
C LYS A 2 -21.66 4.15 24.82
N LYS A 3 -20.36 4.39 24.99
CA LYS A 3 -19.78 5.72 24.89
C LYS A 3 -19.71 6.13 23.42
N THR A 4 -20.09 7.38 23.16
CA THR A 4 -20.18 7.94 21.82
C THR A 4 -19.24 9.12 21.68
N PHE A 5 -18.69 9.29 20.48
CA PHE A 5 -17.83 10.41 20.13
C PHE A 5 -18.49 11.29 19.09
N SER A 6 -18.40 12.60 19.27
CA SER A 6 -18.56 13.57 18.19
C SER A 6 -17.47 13.38 17.13
N LYS A 7 -17.63 14.01 15.95
CA LYS A 7 -16.59 14.00 14.92
C LYS A 7 -15.20 14.41 15.45
N LYS A 8 -15.12 15.51 16.21
CA LYS A 8 -13.85 16.04 16.73
C LYS A 8 -13.17 15.05 17.67
N GLU A 9 -13.95 14.42 18.55
CA GLU A 9 -13.45 13.40 19.48
C GLU A 9 -13.02 12.13 18.72
N ALA A 10 -13.78 11.72 17.70
CA ALA A 10 -13.43 10.56 16.88
C ALA A 10 -12.13 10.77 16.09
N VAL A 11 -11.93 11.95 15.49
CA VAL A 11 -10.68 12.35 14.81
C VAL A 11 -9.50 12.24 15.77
N ALA A 12 -9.61 12.84 16.95
CA ALA A 12 -8.57 12.79 17.97
C ALA A 12 -8.31 11.37 18.49
N TYR A 13 -9.38 10.59 18.73
CA TYR A 13 -9.29 9.21 19.23
C TYR A 13 -8.56 8.28 18.24
N LEU A 14 -8.84 8.43 16.95
CA LEU A 14 -8.18 7.66 15.90
C LEU A 14 -6.77 8.16 15.57
N GLY A 15 -6.39 9.37 16.02
CA GLY A 15 -5.09 9.98 15.69
C GLY A 15 -4.95 10.35 14.21
N LEU A 16 -6.07 10.66 13.54
CA LEU A 16 -6.09 11.04 12.13
C LEU A 16 -6.15 12.56 12.00
N ASP A 17 -5.65 13.10 10.89
CA ASP A 17 -6.02 14.44 10.48
C ASP A 17 -7.46 14.47 9.94
N GLU A 18 -8.11 15.63 10.00
CA GLU A 18 -9.53 15.77 9.65
C GLU A 18 -9.82 15.37 8.20
N LYS A 19 -8.90 15.65 7.27
CA LYS A 19 -9.05 15.32 5.85
C LYS A 19 -9.02 13.80 5.64
N THR A 20 -8.09 13.11 6.29
CA THR A 20 -8.00 11.65 6.26
C THR A 20 -9.24 11.01 6.89
N PHE A 21 -9.66 11.49 8.06
CA PHE A 21 -10.88 11.01 8.72
C PHE A 21 -12.09 11.14 7.80
N ASP A 22 -12.29 12.32 7.19
CA ASP A 22 -13.41 12.57 6.29
C ASP A 22 -13.36 11.67 5.06
N ASN A 23 -12.17 11.43 4.49
CA ASN A 23 -12.03 10.54 3.35
C ASN A 23 -12.40 9.09 3.72
N TYR A 24 -11.92 8.61 4.85
CA TYR A 24 -12.19 7.26 5.34
C TYR A 24 -13.67 7.04 5.68
N PHE A 25 -14.28 8.02 6.35
CA PHE A 25 -15.69 8.01 6.71
C PHE A 25 -16.61 8.12 5.49
N LYS A 26 -16.39 9.13 4.63
CA LYS A 26 -17.35 9.48 3.56
C LYS A 26 -17.18 8.63 2.31
N ASN A 27 -15.94 8.26 1.97
CA ASN A 27 -15.62 7.69 0.66
C ASN A 27 -15.12 6.25 0.75
N ALA A 28 -14.47 5.88 1.85
CA ALA A 28 -13.80 4.59 1.97
C ALA A 28 -14.60 3.53 2.73
N ALA A 29 -15.73 3.90 3.36
CA ALA A 29 -16.54 2.99 4.19
C ALA A 29 -15.75 2.30 5.32
N GLU A 30 -14.68 2.93 5.83
CA GLU A 30 -13.80 2.33 6.84
C GLU A 30 -14.48 2.15 8.20
N PHE A 31 -15.38 3.08 8.54
CA PHE A 31 -16.22 3.06 9.72
C PHE A 31 -17.46 3.93 9.49
N SER A 32 -18.53 3.64 10.22
CA SER A 32 -19.82 4.31 10.07
C SER A 32 -20.16 5.18 11.27
N CYS A 33 -20.94 6.23 11.04
CA CYS A 33 -21.57 6.97 12.12
C CYS A 33 -22.82 6.22 12.62
N LEU A 34 -23.26 6.56 13.82
CA LEU A 34 -24.56 6.14 14.35
C LEU A 34 -25.70 6.68 13.48
N ASN A 35 -26.83 5.98 13.47
CA ASN A 35 -28.03 6.40 12.75
C ASN A 35 -28.47 7.79 13.19
N ARG A 36 -28.75 8.65 12.21
CA ARG A 36 -29.21 10.02 12.42
C ARG A 36 -30.71 10.08 12.19
N ASN A 37 -31.46 10.69 13.11
CA ASN A 37 -32.92 10.89 12.97
C ASN A 37 -33.24 11.63 11.66
N GLY A 38 -33.69 10.89 10.65
CA GLY A 38 -33.99 11.44 9.31
C GLY A 38 -32.78 12.05 8.59
N GLY A 39 -31.55 11.62 8.88
CA GLY A 39 -30.34 12.12 8.22
C GLY A 39 -29.95 13.56 8.57
N ARG A 40 -30.58 14.16 9.59
CA ARG A 40 -30.27 15.52 10.09
C ARG A 40 -29.47 15.46 11.40
N GLY A 41 -28.78 16.55 11.75
CA GLY A 41 -28.01 16.68 13.01
C GLY A 41 -26.52 16.31 12.92
N ARG A 42 -25.84 16.32 14.07
CA ARG A 42 -24.38 16.07 14.17
C ARG A 42 -24.04 14.59 13.94
N PHE A 43 -22.83 14.32 13.45
CA PHE A 43 -22.29 12.97 13.37
C PHE A 43 -21.77 12.51 14.73
N TYR A 44 -22.25 11.34 15.15
CA TYR A 44 -21.74 10.63 16.32
C TYR A 44 -21.26 9.25 15.92
N PHE A 45 -20.25 8.75 16.63
CA PHE A 45 -19.58 7.50 16.35
C PHE A 45 -19.56 6.65 17.61
N ASP A 46 -19.70 5.34 17.43
CA ASP A 46 -19.61 4.35 18.51
C ASP A 46 -18.13 4.11 18.86
N GLU A 47 -17.75 4.29 20.14
CA GLU A 47 -16.36 4.10 20.57
C GLU A 47 -15.88 2.66 20.32
N ASP A 48 -16.71 1.64 20.50
CA ASP A 48 -16.32 0.26 20.28
C ASP A 48 -16.04 -0.02 18.80
N ALA A 49 -16.83 0.54 17.89
CA ALA A 49 -16.60 0.44 16.45
C ALA A 49 -15.28 1.12 16.04
N LEU A 50 -15.00 2.32 16.57
CA LEU A 50 -13.76 3.03 16.30
C LEU A 50 -12.54 2.33 16.89
N ARG A 51 -12.67 1.77 18.11
CA ARG A 51 -11.63 0.95 18.73
C ARG A 51 -11.32 -0.28 17.89
N LYS A 52 -12.34 -1.05 17.49
CA LYS A 52 -12.18 -2.22 16.62
C LYS A 52 -11.50 -1.87 15.30
N TRP A 53 -11.85 -0.74 14.70
CA TRP A 53 -11.18 -0.27 13.49
C TRP A 53 -9.70 0.04 13.74
N LYS A 54 -9.39 0.78 14.81
CA LYS A 54 -8.03 1.17 15.19
C LYS A 54 -7.15 -0.05 15.51
N ASP A 55 -7.69 -1.00 16.27
CA ASP A 55 -7.01 -2.26 16.59
C ASP A 55 -6.78 -3.09 15.33
N GLY A 56 -7.76 -3.14 14.43
CA GLY A 56 -7.64 -3.80 13.13
C GLY A 56 -6.57 -3.16 12.23
N LEU A 57 -6.48 -1.83 12.19
CA LEU A 57 -5.44 -1.11 11.47
C LEU A 57 -4.06 -1.46 12.02
N ALA A 58 -3.89 -1.39 13.35
CA ALA A 58 -2.63 -1.75 14.00
C ALA A 58 -2.24 -3.21 13.71
N TRP A 59 -3.20 -4.13 13.80
CA TRP A 59 -3.01 -5.54 13.49
C TRP A 59 -2.57 -5.77 12.05
N ARG A 60 -3.11 -5.05 11.06
CA ARG A 60 -2.73 -5.21 9.65
C ARG A 60 -1.52 -4.38 9.22
N THR A 61 -0.94 -3.58 10.12
CA THR A 61 0.24 -2.77 9.82
C THR A 61 1.51 -3.56 10.07
N VAL A 62 2.42 -3.52 9.10
CA VAL A 62 3.73 -4.17 9.14
C VAL A 62 4.81 -3.10 9.12
N GLY A 63 5.82 -3.25 9.97
CA GLY A 63 7.03 -2.43 9.92
C GLY A 63 8.04 -3.05 8.95
N LEU A 64 8.53 -2.24 8.01
CA LEU A 64 9.54 -2.60 7.02
C LEU A 64 10.84 -1.88 7.36
N ASN A 65 11.91 -2.65 7.53
CA ASN A 65 13.21 -2.13 7.96
C ASN A 65 14.06 -1.68 6.77
N LYS A 66 15.30 -1.26 7.07
CA LYS A 66 16.25 -0.80 6.05
C LYS A 66 16.61 -1.89 5.03
N ASP A 67 16.67 -3.15 5.45
CA ASP A 67 17.02 -4.27 4.58
C ASP A 67 15.88 -4.60 3.62
N ASP A 68 14.63 -4.56 4.10
CA ASP A 68 13.45 -4.70 3.24
C ASP A 68 13.41 -3.59 2.17
N TYR A 69 13.72 -2.36 2.59
CA TYR A 69 13.80 -1.23 1.69
C TYR A 69 14.93 -1.40 0.66
N ALA A 70 16.11 -1.84 1.10
CA ALA A 70 17.26 -2.06 0.23
C ALA A 70 16.96 -3.15 -0.82
N LEU A 71 16.30 -4.24 -0.43
CA LEU A 71 15.83 -5.29 -1.35
C LEU A 71 14.89 -4.72 -2.43
N CYS A 72 13.91 -3.92 -2.01
CA CYS A 72 12.96 -3.30 -2.96
C CYS A 72 13.65 -2.27 -3.87
N LEU A 73 14.64 -1.54 -3.36
CA LEU A 73 15.43 -0.59 -4.14
C LEU A 73 16.33 -1.29 -5.16
N ASP A 74 16.98 -2.39 -4.77
CA ASP A 74 17.81 -3.20 -5.67
C ASP A 74 16.99 -3.68 -6.87
N PHE A 75 15.81 -4.26 -6.61
CA PHE A 75 14.87 -4.66 -7.68
C PHE A 75 14.48 -3.47 -8.57
N ALA A 76 14.10 -2.33 -7.98
CA ALA A 76 13.71 -1.14 -8.73
C ALA A 76 14.84 -0.60 -9.62
N LEU A 77 16.08 -0.60 -9.13
CA LEU A 77 17.25 -0.18 -9.89
C LEU A 77 17.56 -1.17 -11.01
N ALA A 78 17.55 -2.48 -10.72
CA ALA A 78 17.81 -3.49 -11.72
C ALA A 78 16.77 -3.46 -12.86
N GLN A 79 15.48 -3.24 -12.54
CA GLN A 79 14.42 -3.02 -13.54
C GLN A 79 14.61 -1.72 -14.34
N HIS A 80 15.17 -0.67 -13.72
CA HIS A 80 15.48 0.57 -14.43
C HIS A 80 16.56 0.33 -15.49
N PHE A 81 17.65 -0.31 -15.09
CA PHE A 81 18.85 -0.43 -15.91
C PHE A 81 18.76 -1.53 -16.96
N ARG A 82 17.89 -2.53 -16.77
CA ARG A 82 17.69 -3.62 -17.75
C ARG A 82 17.20 -3.15 -19.12
N ASN A 83 16.32 -2.15 -19.15
CA ASN A 83 15.75 -1.59 -20.39
C ASN A 83 16.38 -0.25 -20.76
N TYR A 84 17.56 0.06 -20.22
CA TYR A 84 18.19 1.36 -20.40
C TYR A 84 18.90 1.43 -21.76
N VAL A 85 18.26 2.09 -22.73
CA VAL A 85 18.96 2.53 -23.94
C VAL A 85 19.80 3.76 -23.55
N GLN A 86 21.13 3.68 -23.71
CA GLN A 86 22.10 4.72 -23.31
C GLN A 86 21.89 6.11 -23.99
N SER A 87 20.94 6.26 -24.91
CA SER A 87 20.80 7.45 -25.77
C SER A 87 19.94 8.59 -25.21
N ASP A 88 19.21 8.41 -24.11
CA ASP A 88 18.20 9.38 -23.63
C ASP A 88 18.69 10.36 -22.54
N PHE A 89 20.00 10.61 -22.45
CA PHE A 89 20.53 11.63 -21.52
C PHE A 89 20.17 13.10 -21.93
N GLY A 90 19.54 13.31 -23.09
CA GLY A 90 19.41 14.64 -23.71
C GLY A 90 18.01 15.27 -23.79
N THR A 91 16.92 14.66 -23.31
CA THR A 91 15.58 15.27 -23.43
C THR A 91 14.93 15.52 -22.06
N GLY A 92 14.13 16.59 -21.96
CA GLY A 92 13.58 17.20 -20.72
C GLY A 92 12.66 16.34 -19.83
N ARG A 93 12.80 15.01 -19.84
CA ARG A 93 12.08 14.00 -19.05
C ARG A 93 12.75 13.65 -17.71
N GLN A 94 13.75 14.41 -17.27
CA GLN A 94 14.55 14.07 -16.08
C GLN A 94 13.82 14.17 -14.72
N ARG A 95 12.56 14.61 -14.69
CA ARG A 95 11.72 14.53 -13.48
C ARG A 95 11.19 13.09 -13.22
N GLU A 96 11.38 12.16 -14.18
CA GLU A 96 10.80 10.81 -14.19
C GLU A 96 11.57 9.76 -13.37
N PHE A 97 12.90 9.86 -13.20
CA PHE A 97 13.69 8.78 -12.58
C PHE A 97 13.33 8.54 -11.11
N GLY A 98 13.43 9.58 -10.28
CA GLY A 98 13.15 9.48 -8.85
C GLY A 98 11.74 8.95 -8.60
N GLN A 99 10.74 9.53 -9.29
CA GLN A 99 9.35 9.10 -9.18
C GLN A 99 9.12 7.65 -9.65
N LYS A 100 9.79 7.22 -10.73
CA LYS A 100 9.73 5.83 -11.23
C LYS A 100 10.29 4.86 -10.20
N ILE A 101 11.47 5.15 -9.65
CA ILE A 101 12.08 4.33 -8.59
C ILE A 101 11.18 4.31 -7.34
N THR A 102 10.68 5.45 -6.89
CA THR A 102 9.75 5.52 -5.75
C THR A 102 8.51 4.65 -5.98
N ASN A 103 7.93 4.66 -7.18
CA ASN A 103 6.74 3.86 -7.49
C ASN A 103 7.04 2.36 -7.49
N TRP A 104 8.19 1.93 -8.03
CA TRP A 104 8.58 0.51 -8.00
C TRP A 104 8.91 0.02 -6.60
N VAL A 105 9.70 0.80 -5.84
CA VAL A 105 9.98 0.51 -4.43
C VAL A 105 8.66 0.41 -3.64
N LYS A 106 7.69 1.27 -3.94
CA LYS A 106 6.37 1.23 -3.32
C LYS A 106 5.56 -0.02 -3.63
N GLY A 107 5.56 -0.47 -4.89
CA GLY A 107 4.93 -1.74 -5.26
C GLY A 107 5.49 -2.88 -4.42
N GLN A 108 6.81 -3.03 -4.49
CA GLN A 108 7.56 -4.13 -3.88
C GLN A 108 7.50 -4.12 -2.34
N LEU A 109 7.51 -2.95 -1.70
CA LEU A 109 7.31 -2.86 -0.25
C LEU A 109 5.93 -3.38 0.18
N GLY A 110 4.90 -3.21 -0.65
CA GLY A 110 3.59 -3.82 -0.41
C GLY A 110 3.64 -5.34 -0.45
N GLU A 111 4.35 -5.90 -1.42
CA GLU A 111 4.55 -7.35 -1.55
C GLU A 111 5.31 -7.92 -0.35
N VAL A 112 6.43 -7.29 0.05
CA VAL A 112 7.18 -7.66 1.26
C VAL A 112 6.30 -7.57 2.51
N ALA A 113 5.46 -6.55 2.61
CA ALA A 113 4.53 -6.40 3.73
C ALA A 113 3.52 -7.55 3.79
N VAL A 114 2.95 -7.98 2.66
CA VAL A 114 2.04 -9.15 2.61
C VAL A 114 2.77 -10.41 3.07
N LYS A 115 3.99 -10.66 2.56
CA LYS A 115 4.79 -11.82 3.00
C LYS A 115 5.02 -11.83 4.50
N LYS A 116 5.45 -10.69 5.07
CA LYS A 116 5.65 -10.57 6.52
C LYS A 116 4.36 -10.69 7.31
N PHE A 117 3.27 -10.12 6.83
CA PHE A 117 1.96 -10.20 7.48
C PHE A 117 1.46 -11.65 7.56
N LEU A 118 1.48 -12.38 6.44
CA LEU A 118 1.05 -13.78 6.39
C LEU A 118 1.92 -14.67 7.28
N LYS A 119 3.24 -14.44 7.28
CA LYS A 119 4.16 -15.16 8.17
C LYS A 119 3.88 -14.86 9.64
N ARG A 120 3.74 -13.58 10.01
CA ARG A 120 3.55 -13.14 11.41
C ARG A 120 2.21 -13.61 11.98
N GLU A 121 1.13 -13.51 11.22
CA GLU A 121 -0.23 -13.72 11.73
C GLU A 121 -0.79 -15.13 11.52
N PHE A 122 -0.30 -15.83 10.49
CA PHE A 122 -0.82 -17.13 10.09
C PHE A 122 0.26 -18.22 9.98
N ASN A 123 1.54 -17.86 10.19
CA ASN A 123 2.69 -18.75 9.99
C ASN A 123 2.80 -19.30 8.55
N GLU A 124 2.24 -18.58 7.58
CA GLU A 124 2.29 -18.95 6.17
C GLU A 124 3.56 -18.39 5.53
N ASP A 125 4.39 -19.27 4.98
CA ASP A 125 5.58 -18.92 4.21
C ASP A 125 5.21 -18.80 2.72
N ILE A 126 5.41 -17.62 2.15
CA ILE A 126 5.21 -17.36 0.72
C ILE A 126 6.50 -16.91 0.04
N GLU A 127 6.59 -17.19 -1.24
CA GLU A 127 7.64 -16.71 -2.15
C GLU A 127 7.05 -15.65 -3.08
N LEU A 128 7.79 -14.55 -3.21
CA LEU A 128 7.44 -13.42 -4.05
C LEU A 128 8.29 -13.47 -5.31
N ASP A 129 7.80 -12.91 -6.40
CA ASP A 129 8.58 -12.82 -7.63
C ASP A 129 9.56 -11.64 -7.61
N PHE A 130 10.74 -11.86 -7.00
CA PHE A 130 11.86 -10.92 -7.13
C PHE A 130 12.77 -11.21 -8.32
N ASP A 131 12.48 -12.25 -9.10
CA ASP A 131 13.30 -12.62 -10.26
C ASP A 131 13.07 -11.67 -11.45
N ILE A 132 14.16 -11.21 -12.03
CA ILE A 132 14.13 -10.37 -13.23
C ILE A 132 14.07 -11.28 -14.46
N ARG A 133 12.86 -11.66 -14.89
CA ARG A 133 12.64 -12.61 -16.02
C ARG A 133 12.32 -11.90 -17.33
N ASP A 134 12.70 -12.50 -18.48
CA ASP A 134 12.37 -12.00 -19.84
C ASP A 134 10.88 -12.07 -20.18
N LYS A 135 10.13 -12.89 -19.44
CA LYS A 135 8.67 -13.00 -19.53
C LYS A 135 8.03 -12.32 -18.33
N ILE A 136 7.00 -11.52 -18.57
CA ILE A 136 6.18 -10.90 -17.52
C ILE A 136 5.52 -12.02 -16.71
N VAL A 137 5.89 -12.16 -15.44
CA VAL A 137 5.11 -12.94 -14.48
C VAL A 137 3.98 -12.04 -14.01
N LEU A 138 2.76 -12.54 -14.09
CA LEU A 138 1.54 -11.75 -13.89
C LEU A 138 1.03 -11.80 -12.44
N GLN A 139 1.70 -12.58 -11.58
CA GLN A 139 1.28 -12.93 -10.24
C GLN A 139 2.40 -12.61 -9.26
N ASP A 140 2.06 -11.94 -8.17
CA ASP A 140 3.06 -11.43 -7.22
C ASP A 140 3.49 -12.51 -6.21
N ILE A 141 2.67 -13.55 -6.01
CA ILE A 141 2.99 -14.73 -5.20
C ILE A 141 3.24 -15.92 -6.14
N THR A 142 4.47 -16.45 -6.12
CA THR A 142 4.90 -17.54 -7.03
C THR A 142 4.84 -18.90 -6.37
N ALA A 143 5.02 -18.97 -5.06
CA ALA A 143 4.91 -20.21 -4.31
C ALA A 143 4.43 -19.99 -2.87
N VAL A 144 3.80 -21.03 -2.33
CA VAL A 144 3.33 -21.12 -0.95
C VAL A 144 3.82 -22.43 -0.34
N LYS A 145 4.17 -22.40 0.94
CA LYS A 145 4.69 -23.58 1.65
C LYS A 145 3.56 -24.46 2.14
N GLU A 146 3.52 -25.70 1.67
CA GLU A 146 2.58 -26.73 2.12
C GLU A 146 3.35 -27.99 2.50
N ASN A 147 3.14 -28.51 3.72
CA ASN A 147 3.84 -29.71 4.22
C ASN A 147 5.37 -29.65 4.10
N GLY A 148 5.95 -28.46 4.29
CA GLY A 148 7.40 -28.23 4.20
C GLY A 148 7.96 -28.10 2.77
N LYS A 149 7.12 -28.18 1.73
CA LYS A 149 7.52 -28.00 0.32
C LYS A 149 6.86 -26.76 -0.27
N MET A 150 7.56 -26.07 -1.16
CA MET A 150 7.01 -24.94 -1.92
C MET A 150 6.21 -25.48 -3.10
N ARG A 151 4.99 -24.97 -3.31
CA ARG A 151 4.16 -25.25 -4.48
C ARG A 151 3.56 -23.95 -5.04
N PRO A 152 3.19 -23.89 -6.32
CA PRO A 152 2.48 -22.71 -6.85
C PRO A 152 1.11 -22.54 -6.18
N PRO A 153 0.60 -21.30 -6.08
CA PRO A 153 -0.74 -21.06 -5.59
C PRO A 153 -1.79 -21.57 -6.59
N LYS A 154 -2.96 -21.98 -6.09
CA LYS A 154 -4.08 -22.47 -6.93
C LYS A 154 -4.86 -21.36 -7.63
N ILE A 155 -4.67 -20.12 -7.19
CA ILE A 155 -5.34 -18.92 -7.69
C ILE A 155 -4.31 -17.84 -8.01
N GLY A 156 -4.65 -16.95 -8.94
CA GLY A 156 -3.88 -15.75 -9.24
C GLY A 156 -4.08 -14.66 -8.17
N ILE A 157 -2.99 -14.03 -7.75
CA ILE A 157 -2.93 -13.02 -6.70
C ILE A 157 -2.15 -11.81 -7.18
N GLY A 158 -2.84 -10.67 -7.22
CA GLY A 158 -2.26 -9.37 -7.49
C GLY A 158 -2.17 -8.53 -6.21
N ILE A 159 -0.99 -8.06 -5.85
CA ILE A 159 -0.73 -7.15 -4.75
C ILE A 159 -0.58 -5.74 -5.32
N LYS A 160 -1.36 -4.81 -4.77
CA LYS A 160 -1.48 -3.45 -5.30
C LYS A 160 -1.20 -2.46 -4.20
N SER A 161 -0.24 -1.57 -4.45
CA SER A 161 0.17 -0.55 -3.50
C SER A 161 -0.30 0.83 -3.95
N SER A 162 -0.77 1.64 -3.01
CA SER A 162 -1.07 3.05 -3.25
C SER A 162 -0.53 3.93 -2.13
N LYS A 163 -0.75 5.24 -2.26
CA LYS A 163 -0.36 6.21 -1.24
C LYS A 163 -1.08 5.92 0.08
N PRO A 164 -0.46 6.28 1.23
CA PRO A 164 -1.15 6.38 2.50
C PRO A 164 -2.46 7.18 2.34
N LYS A 165 -3.48 6.84 3.12
CA LYS A 165 -4.76 7.57 3.16
C LYS A 165 -5.63 7.44 1.90
N SER A 166 -5.18 6.73 0.86
CA SER A 166 -5.98 6.47 -0.35
C SER A 166 -7.19 5.58 -0.06
N ALA A 167 -8.41 6.11 -0.25
CA ALA A 167 -9.67 5.44 0.10
C ALA A 167 -10.04 4.22 -0.77
N PHE A 168 -9.41 4.08 -1.94
CA PHE A 168 -9.81 3.10 -2.95
C PHE A 168 -8.63 2.24 -3.40
N LEU A 169 -8.89 0.95 -3.55
CA LEU A 169 -8.15 0.11 -4.50
C LEU A 169 -8.61 0.54 -5.90
N VAL A 170 -7.67 0.86 -6.79
CA VAL A 170 -7.96 1.32 -8.16
C VAL A 170 -7.11 0.52 -9.13
N LEU A 171 -7.75 -0.17 -10.07
CA LEU A 171 -7.12 -1.03 -11.07
C LEU A 171 -7.42 -0.55 -12.48
N GLY A 172 -6.46 -0.78 -13.38
CA GLY A 172 -6.61 -0.43 -14.79
C GLY A 172 -7.54 -1.38 -15.53
N GLU A 173 -8.16 -0.90 -16.60
CA GLU A 173 -9.05 -1.71 -17.43
C GLU A 173 -8.36 -2.97 -17.97
N ASN A 174 -7.15 -2.82 -18.52
CA ASN A 174 -6.38 -3.93 -19.09
C ASN A 174 -5.97 -4.99 -18.05
N GLU A 175 -5.91 -4.62 -16.78
CA GLU A 175 -5.58 -5.54 -15.68
C GLU A 175 -6.78 -6.45 -15.33
N ILE A 176 -8.01 -5.99 -15.58
CA ILE A 176 -9.22 -6.74 -15.28
C ILE A 176 -9.84 -7.39 -16.52
N ARG A 177 -9.79 -6.74 -17.68
CA ARG A 177 -10.44 -7.26 -18.90
C ARG A 177 -9.61 -8.29 -19.66
N ILE A 178 -8.27 -8.21 -19.58
CA ILE A 178 -7.38 -9.18 -20.25
C ILE A 178 -7.23 -10.40 -19.34
N LYS A 179 -7.81 -11.53 -19.73
CA LYS A 179 -7.90 -12.74 -18.90
C LYS A 179 -6.53 -13.23 -18.43
N GLU A 180 -5.52 -13.11 -19.30
CA GLU A 180 -4.16 -13.56 -19.02
C GLU A 180 -3.50 -12.71 -17.93
N ARG A 181 -3.84 -11.41 -17.86
CA ARG A 181 -3.27 -10.46 -16.88
C ARG A 181 -4.03 -10.38 -15.57
N ARG A 182 -5.25 -10.91 -15.55
CA ARG A 182 -6.16 -10.79 -14.42
C ARG A 182 -5.77 -11.75 -13.31
N SER A 183 -5.63 -11.23 -12.10
CA SER A 183 -5.60 -12.03 -10.89
C SER A 183 -7.01 -12.38 -10.42
N ASP A 184 -7.20 -13.56 -9.81
CA ASP A 184 -8.47 -13.95 -9.22
C ASP A 184 -8.81 -13.09 -8.00
N ILE A 185 -7.78 -12.78 -7.21
CA ILE A 185 -7.87 -11.90 -6.05
C ILE A 185 -6.86 -10.76 -6.10
N TYR A 186 -7.21 -9.65 -5.46
CA TYR A 186 -6.34 -8.50 -5.29
C TYR A 186 -6.16 -8.17 -3.81
N ILE A 187 -4.91 -8.06 -3.36
CA ILE A 187 -4.54 -7.59 -2.02
C ILE A 187 -4.13 -6.13 -2.12
N TYR A 188 -4.71 -5.26 -1.30
CA TYR A 188 -4.42 -3.83 -1.31
C TYR A 188 -3.51 -3.44 -0.16
N CYS A 189 -2.46 -2.67 -0.46
CA CYS A 189 -1.45 -2.21 0.50
C CYS A 189 -1.26 -0.68 0.45
N ARG A 190 -0.86 -0.10 1.59
CA ARG A 190 -0.52 1.33 1.72
C ARG A 190 0.81 1.51 2.45
N PRO A 191 1.94 1.36 1.75
CA PRO A 191 3.26 1.71 2.30
C PRO A 191 3.40 3.23 2.48
N ASP A 192 3.84 3.64 3.66
CA ASP A 192 4.07 5.02 4.09
C ASP A 192 5.52 5.44 3.87
N ILE A 193 5.90 5.48 2.59
CA ILE A 193 7.23 5.90 2.17
C ILE A 193 7.29 7.43 2.22
N PRO A 194 8.25 8.01 2.96
CA PRO A 194 8.39 9.46 2.99
C PRO A 194 9.01 9.96 1.67
N ASP A 195 8.62 11.15 1.20
CA ASP A 195 9.06 11.67 -0.11
C ASP A 195 10.59 11.87 -0.21
N ASP A 196 11.28 11.97 0.93
CA ASP A 196 12.74 12.10 1.07
C ASP A 196 13.43 10.74 1.35
N HIS A 197 12.79 9.60 1.06
CA HIS A 197 13.31 8.27 1.38
C HIS A 197 14.73 7.99 0.85
N LEU A 198 15.08 8.45 -0.35
CA LEU A 198 16.44 8.29 -0.92
C LEU A 198 17.48 9.10 -0.14
N LEU A 199 17.12 10.32 0.28
CA LEU A 199 17.97 11.17 1.12
C LEU A 199 18.23 10.50 2.47
N ARG A 200 17.21 9.91 3.09
CA ARG A 200 17.35 9.16 4.35
C ARG A 200 18.29 7.97 4.23
N LEU A 201 18.20 7.22 3.12
CA LEU A 201 19.07 6.08 2.85
C LEU A 201 20.53 6.49 2.70
N THR A 202 20.78 7.58 1.98
CA THR A 202 22.11 8.07 1.56
C THR A 202 22.64 9.21 2.42
N LYS A 203 22.02 9.47 3.58
CA LYS A 203 22.33 10.61 4.46
C LYS A 203 23.83 10.69 4.80
N LYS A 204 24.50 9.55 5.03
CA LYS A 204 25.93 9.53 5.37
C LYS A 204 26.80 9.99 4.21
N GLU A 205 26.53 9.47 3.02
CA GLU A 205 27.23 9.76 1.78
C GLU A 205 27.03 11.22 1.37
N ILE A 206 25.79 11.71 1.48
CA ILE A 206 25.44 13.12 1.21
C ILE A 206 26.18 14.04 2.19
N ASN A 207 26.08 13.77 3.50
CA ASN A 207 26.82 14.53 4.52
C ASN A 207 28.31 14.62 4.18
N LYS A 208 28.94 13.50 3.83
CA LYS A 208 30.36 13.47 3.46
C LYS A 208 30.66 14.34 2.24
N ALA A 209 29.78 14.38 1.25
CA ALA A 209 29.97 15.15 0.02
C ALA A 209 29.78 16.66 0.22
N VAL A 210 28.91 17.07 1.14
CA VAL A 210 28.48 18.47 1.28
C VAL A 210 28.95 19.17 2.57
N LYS A 211 29.61 18.47 3.49
CA LYS A 211 29.99 19.00 4.82
C LYS A 211 30.75 20.33 4.79
N ASP A 212 31.59 20.54 3.78
CA ASP A 212 32.44 21.74 3.66
C ASP A 212 31.83 22.80 2.73
N LYS A 213 30.55 22.67 2.37
CA LYS A 213 29.86 23.58 1.45
C LYS A 213 29.16 24.72 2.20
N PRO A 214 29.00 25.92 1.59
CA PRO A 214 28.54 27.13 2.28
C PRO A 214 27.17 27.07 2.97
N HIS A 215 26.32 26.11 2.61
CA HIS A 215 24.96 26.00 3.13
C HIS A 215 24.76 24.83 4.08
N TYR A 216 25.77 23.97 4.29
CA TYR A 216 25.62 22.75 5.09
C TYR A 216 25.10 23.00 6.50
N SER A 217 25.64 24.03 7.17
CA SER A 217 25.22 24.43 8.51
C SER A 217 23.73 24.79 8.62
N LYS A 218 23.07 25.15 7.52
CA LYS A 218 21.64 25.52 7.50
C LYS A 218 20.69 24.32 7.56
N TYR A 219 21.14 23.13 7.18
CA TYR A 219 20.26 21.95 7.04
C TYR A 219 20.82 20.64 7.59
N LYS A 220 22.09 20.58 8.03
CA LYS A 220 22.73 19.34 8.51
C LYS A 220 21.91 18.59 9.57
N ASP A 221 21.26 19.33 10.46
CA ASP A 221 20.48 18.80 11.58
C ASP A 221 18.99 18.58 11.21
N LEU A 222 18.58 19.07 10.02
CA LEU A 222 17.23 18.88 9.49
C LEU A 222 17.10 17.60 8.66
N MET A 223 18.22 17.00 8.22
CA MET A 223 18.18 15.77 7.42
C MET A 223 17.77 14.58 8.29
N PRO A 224 16.61 13.96 8.02
CA PRO A 224 16.11 12.90 8.87
C PRO A 224 16.89 11.60 8.65
N ASP A 225 16.99 10.79 9.70
CA ASP A 225 17.49 9.43 9.58
C ASP A 225 16.48 8.52 8.89
N PHE A 226 16.99 7.40 8.37
CA PHE A 226 16.13 6.31 7.93
C PHE A 226 15.36 5.75 9.13
N ILE A 227 14.04 5.65 8.96
CA ILE A 227 13.12 5.04 9.92
C ILE A 227 12.41 3.88 9.24
N ASN A 228 11.97 2.89 10.02
CA ASN A 228 11.17 1.81 9.47
C ASN A 228 9.91 2.38 8.79
N ILE A 229 9.61 1.86 7.60
CA ILE A 229 8.46 2.25 6.81
C ILE A 229 7.28 1.42 7.29
N SER A 230 6.18 2.09 7.64
CA SER A 230 4.94 1.37 7.95
C SER A 230 4.21 1.00 6.65
N CYS A 231 3.61 -0.18 6.61
CA CYS A 231 2.76 -0.59 5.49
C CYS A 231 1.50 -1.26 6.02
N GLU A 232 0.34 -0.68 5.73
CA GLU A 232 -0.94 -1.34 5.99
C GLU A 232 -1.23 -2.36 4.89
N VAL A 233 -1.45 -3.63 5.27
CA VAL A 233 -2.08 -4.64 4.41
C VAL A 233 -3.59 -4.50 4.56
N VAL A 234 -4.19 -3.60 3.78
CA VAL A 234 -5.54 -3.06 4.00
C VAL A 234 -6.61 -4.16 4.03
N GLY A 235 -6.49 -5.12 3.10
CA GLY A 235 -7.42 -6.21 2.91
C GLY A 235 -7.35 -6.73 1.48
N TRP A 236 -8.27 -7.63 1.12
CA TRP A 236 -8.33 -8.24 -0.21
C TRP A 236 -9.77 -8.31 -0.75
N CYS A 237 -9.92 -8.52 -2.06
CA CYS A 237 -11.21 -8.82 -2.69
C CYS A 237 -11.02 -9.70 -3.92
N TYR A 238 -12.09 -10.37 -4.36
CA TYR A 238 -12.12 -10.98 -5.69
C TYR A 238 -12.23 -9.89 -6.76
N TYR A 239 -11.71 -10.16 -7.96
CA TYR A 239 -11.85 -9.22 -9.08
C TYR A 239 -13.32 -8.92 -9.42
N SER A 240 -14.21 -9.89 -9.21
CA SER A 240 -15.65 -9.78 -9.47
C SER A 240 -16.37 -8.82 -8.51
N GLU A 241 -15.73 -8.42 -7.41
CA GLU A 241 -16.28 -7.47 -6.44
C GLU A 241 -15.92 -6.02 -6.73
N LEU A 242 -15.10 -5.78 -7.76
CA LEU A 242 -14.71 -4.45 -8.21
C LEU A 242 -15.86 -3.80 -8.97
N ARG A 243 -16.09 -2.52 -8.72
CA ARG A 243 -17.07 -1.73 -9.48
C ARG A 243 -16.36 -0.97 -10.61
N GLU A 244 -16.98 -1.01 -11.79
CA GLU A 244 -16.53 -0.26 -12.95
C GLU A 244 -16.94 1.21 -12.83
N VAL A 245 -15.98 2.13 -12.95
CA VAL A 245 -16.20 3.57 -12.79
C VAL A 245 -15.34 4.38 -13.76
N LYS A 246 -15.78 5.61 -14.06
CA LYS A 246 -14.98 6.64 -14.76
C LYS A 246 -14.43 7.70 -13.81
N GLN A 247 -14.88 7.71 -12.56
CA GLN A 247 -14.44 8.66 -11.54
C GLN A 247 -14.60 8.09 -10.13
N ILE A 248 -13.82 8.63 -9.21
CA ILE A 248 -13.98 8.50 -7.76
C ILE A 248 -14.04 9.92 -7.16
N PRO A 249 -14.46 10.10 -5.89
CA PRO A 249 -14.49 11.42 -5.27
C PRO A 249 -13.14 12.16 -5.39
N GLY A 250 -13.16 13.31 -6.07
CA GLY A 250 -11.98 14.16 -6.27
C GLY A 250 -11.03 13.75 -7.40
N GLN A 251 -11.37 12.73 -8.21
CA GLN A 251 -10.55 12.30 -9.34
C GLN A 251 -11.40 11.70 -10.47
N GLU A 252 -11.30 12.30 -11.65
CA GLU A 252 -11.75 11.70 -12.91
C GLU A 252 -10.61 10.91 -13.56
N PHE A 253 -10.95 9.82 -14.25
CA PHE A 253 -9.98 8.98 -14.92
C PHE A 253 -10.03 9.16 -16.44
N GLU A 254 -8.86 9.13 -17.06
CA GLU A 254 -8.72 8.91 -18.49
C GLU A 254 -9.04 7.43 -18.79
N GLY A 255 -10.32 7.13 -18.97
CA GLY A 255 -10.83 5.79 -19.27
C GLY A 255 -11.48 5.07 -18.09
N ILE A 256 -11.75 3.79 -18.29
CA ILE A 256 -12.47 2.95 -17.33
C ILE A 256 -11.49 2.45 -16.26
N ARG A 257 -11.93 2.49 -14.99
CA ARG A 257 -11.21 1.91 -13.85
C ARG A 257 -12.12 0.96 -13.08
N PHE A 258 -11.48 0.02 -12.40
CA PHE A 258 -12.15 -0.92 -11.51
C PHE A 258 -11.74 -0.59 -10.08
N VAL A 259 -12.70 -0.32 -9.22
CA VAL A 259 -12.44 0.20 -7.87
C VAL A 259 -13.13 -0.60 -6.78
N LYS A 260 -12.55 -0.54 -5.58
CA LYS A 260 -13.19 -1.00 -4.33
C LYS A 260 -12.80 -0.07 -3.19
N GLU A 261 -13.79 0.31 -2.39
CA GLU A 261 -13.61 1.03 -1.13
C GLU A 261 -12.80 0.16 -0.16
N SER A 262 -11.78 0.75 0.47
CA SER A 262 -10.91 0.01 1.39
C SER A 262 -11.63 -0.54 2.63
N GLY A 263 -12.69 0.13 3.05
CA GLY A 263 -13.62 -0.30 4.09
C GLY A 263 -14.33 -1.61 3.80
N LEU A 264 -14.59 -1.88 2.52
CA LEU A 264 -15.33 -3.04 2.03
C LEU A 264 -14.43 -4.19 1.58
N LEU A 265 -13.11 -4.07 1.76
CA LEU A 265 -12.19 -5.17 1.55
C LEU A 265 -12.34 -6.20 2.66
N LYS A 266 -12.14 -7.47 2.31
CA LYS A 266 -12.05 -8.60 3.23
C LYS A 266 -10.76 -8.46 4.04
N LYS A 267 -10.90 -8.30 5.35
CA LYS A 267 -9.78 -7.86 6.21
C LYS A 267 -9.87 -8.37 7.65
N THR A 268 -10.81 -9.24 7.95
CA THR A 268 -10.88 -9.93 9.25
C THR A 268 -9.95 -11.13 9.27
N LYS A 269 -9.61 -11.64 10.46
CA LYS A 269 -8.80 -12.85 10.59
C LYS A 269 -9.43 -14.06 9.90
N GLN A 270 -10.77 -14.14 9.86
CA GLN A 270 -11.49 -15.20 9.19
C GLN A 270 -11.37 -15.09 7.67
N ASP A 271 -11.53 -13.88 7.13
CA ASP A 271 -11.33 -13.62 5.70
C ASP A 271 -9.96 -14.09 5.23
N TRP A 272 -8.90 -13.74 5.97
CA TRP A 272 -7.54 -14.15 5.62
C TRP A 272 -7.35 -15.67 5.67
N ARG A 273 -7.96 -16.37 6.63
CA ARG A 273 -7.94 -17.85 6.66
C ARG A 273 -8.64 -18.45 5.45
N GLU A 274 -9.70 -17.82 4.96
CA GLU A 274 -10.41 -18.27 3.76
C GLU A 274 -9.58 -18.06 2.49
N LEU A 275 -8.83 -16.95 2.41
CA LEU A 275 -7.87 -16.76 1.33
C LEU A 275 -6.75 -17.81 1.39
N ILE A 276 -6.16 -18.04 2.56
CA ILE A 276 -5.04 -18.97 2.75
C ILE A 276 -5.41 -20.40 2.31
N LYS A 277 -6.65 -20.85 2.54
CA LYS A 277 -7.13 -22.16 2.08
C LYS A 277 -7.16 -22.30 0.56
N GLN A 278 -7.23 -21.18 -0.16
CA GLN A 278 -7.28 -21.13 -1.63
C GLN A 278 -5.89 -20.91 -2.24
N LEU A 279 -4.91 -20.46 -1.46
CA LEU A 279 -3.50 -20.46 -1.86
C LEU A 279 -3.09 -21.88 -2.19
#